data_AF-A0A2R6K0N3-F1
#
_entry.id   AF-A0A2R6K0N3-F1
#
_cell.length_a   1.000
_cell.length_b   1.000
_cell.length_c   1.000
_cell.angle_alpha   90.00
_cell.angle_beta   90.00
_cell.angle_gamma   90.00
#
_symmetry.space_group_name_H-M   'P 1'
#
loop_
_entity.id
_entity.type
_entity.pdbx_description
1 polymer ?
#
loop_
_entity_poly.entity_id
_entity_poly.type
_entity_poly.pdbx_seq_one_letter_code
_entity_poly.pdbx_strand_id
1 'polypeptide(L)' 'MRRFEFVAPTSTARDIERLAREYGLTEQEVVEQLVELGMQELDDASRENIRSGGDPRP' A
#
# COMPACT_ATOMS: atom_id res chain seq x y z
N MET A 1 -12.39 -4.48 14.33
CA MET A 1 -11.57 -4.72 13.12
C MET A 1 -12.50 -4.81 11.92
N ARG A 2 -12.09 -4.29 10.77
CA ARG A 2 -12.78 -4.48 9.48
C ARG A 2 -11.95 -5.46 8.65
N ARG A 3 -12.60 -6.36 7.90
CA ARG A 3 -11.94 -7.33 7.03
C ARG A 3 -12.21 -6.94 5.57
N PHE A 4 -11.15 -6.92 4.78
CA PHE A 4 -11.20 -6.75 3.34
C PHE A 4 -10.54 -7.96 2.69
N GLU A 5 -11.02 -8.35 1.52
CA GLU A 5 -10.45 -9.44 0.73
C GLU A 5 -9.96 -8.87 -0.59
N PHE A 6 -8.74 -9.23 -0.96
CA PHE A 6 -8.11 -8.80 -2.20
C PHE A 6 -7.61 -10.03 -2.95
N VAL A 7 -8.10 -10.21 -4.18
CA VAL A 7 -7.62 -11.27 -5.07
C VAL A 7 -6.52 -10.68 -5.94
N ALA A 8 -5.28 -10.99 -5.59
CA ALA A 8 -4.11 -10.49 -6.30
C ALA A 8 -4.01 -11.11 -7.71
N PRO A 9 -3.72 -10.30 -8.75
CA PRO A 9 -3.27 -10.83 -10.03
C PRO A 9 -2.01 -11.69 -9.85
N THR A 10 -1.81 -12.67 -10.74
CA THR A 10 -0.67 -13.63 -10.63
C THR A 10 0.70 -12.94 -10.55
N SER A 11 0.89 -11.82 -11.25
CA SER A 11 2.12 -11.03 -11.16
C SER A 11 2.33 -10.47 -9.76
N THR A 12 1.32 -9.80 -9.21
CA THR A 12 1.35 -9.24 -7.87
C THR A 12 1.56 -10.31 -6.80
N ALA A 13 0.91 -11.47 -6.94
CA ALA A 13 1.12 -12.60 -6.02
C ALA A 13 2.58 -13.08 -6.02
N ARG A 14 3.20 -13.21 -7.21
CA ARG A 14 4.62 -13.57 -7.33
C ARG A 14 5.55 -12.55 -6.70
N ASP A 15 5.24 -11.26 -6.84
CA ASP A 15 6.03 -10.19 -6.22
C ASP A 15 5.93 -10.26 -4.69
N ILE A 16 4.74 -10.49 -4.15
CA ILE A 16 4.52 -10.68 -2.70
C ILE A 16 5.30 -11.90 -2.19
N GLU A 17 5.18 -13.05 -2.88
CA GLU A 17 5.92 -14.27 -2.54
C GLU A 17 7.43 -14.06 -2.54
N ARG A 18 7.95 -13.32 -3.53
CA ARG A 18 9.38 -13.00 -3.64
C ARG A 18 9.82 -12.13 -2.47
N LEU A 19 9.09 -11.06 -2.16
CA LEU A 19 9.40 -10.16 -1.05
C LEU A 19 9.36 -10.91 0.29
N ALA A 20 8.36 -11.78 0.50
CA ALA A 20 8.25 -12.60 1.70
C ALA A 20 9.51 -13.45 1.90
N ARG A 21 9.97 -14.13 0.85
CA ARG A 21 11.21 -14.94 0.89
C ARG A 21 12.47 -14.09 1.10
N GLU A 22 12.56 -12.95 0.41
CA GLU A 22 13.73 -12.06 0.43
C GLU A 22 13.96 -11.46 1.81
N TYR A 23 12.88 -11.07 2.50
CA TYR A 23 12.95 -10.39 3.80
C TYR A 23 12.63 -11.31 5.00
N GLY A 24 12.37 -12.59 4.77
CA GLY A 24 12.04 -13.54 5.84
C GLY A 24 10.71 -13.26 6.51
N LEU A 25 9.73 -12.78 5.74
CA LEU A 25 8.39 -12.41 6.19
C LEU A 25 7.35 -13.42 5.68
N THR A 26 6.15 -13.35 6.23
CA THR A 26 4.95 -13.96 5.64
C THR A 26 4.37 -13.07 4.54
N GLU A 27 3.63 -13.67 3.61
CA GLU A 27 2.91 -12.92 2.56
C GLU A 27 1.92 -11.91 3.17
N GLN A 28 1.28 -12.26 4.30
CA GLN A 28 0.39 -11.36 5.03
C GLN A 28 1.13 -10.14 5.55
N GLU A 29 2.29 -10.32 6.21
CA GLU A 29 3.11 -9.20 6.71
C GLU A 29 3.60 -8.29 5.58
N VAL A 30 3.90 -8.85 4.40
CA VAL A 30 4.24 -8.05 3.22
C VAL A 30 3.05 -7.22 2.77
N VAL A 31 1.84 -7.81 2.68
CA VAL A 31 0.62 -7.10 2.28
C VAL A 31 0.28 -6.00 3.28
N GLU A 32 0.36 -6.28 4.59
CA GLU A 32 0.12 -5.29 5.65
C GLU A 32 1.04 -4.08 5.51
N GLN A 33 2.34 -4.32 5.31
CA GLN A 33 3.33 -3.25 5.12
C GLN A 33 3.12 -2.48 3.82
N LEU A 34 2.82 -3.15 2.70
CA LEU A 34 2.55 -2.49 1.42
C LEU A 34 1.31 -1.59 1.50
N VAL A 35 0.26 -2.04 2.20
CA VAL A 35 -0.93 -1.22 2.44
C VAL A 35 -0.58 -0.01 3.31
N GLU A 36 0.17 -0.19 4.39
CA GLU A 36 0.59 0.91 5.25
C GLU A 36 1.42 1.96 4.48
N LEU A 37 2.43 1.53 3.73
CA LEU A 37 3.25 2.41 2.91
C LEU A 37 2.41 3.14 1.86
N GLY A 38 1.53 2.43 1.15
CA GLY A 38 0.65 3.04 0.15
C GLY A 38 -0.29 4.10 0.74
N MET A 39 -0.80 3.88 1.95
CA MET A 39 -1.64 4.86 2.64
C MET A 39 -0.83 6.09 3.09
N GLN A 40 0.40 5.91 3.56
CA GLN A 40 1.29 7.01 3.93
C GLN A 40 1.62 7.90 2.71
N GLU A 41 1.91 7.29 1.55
CA GLU A 41 2.17 8.03 0.31
C GLU A 41 0.95 8.85 -0.14
N LEU A 42 -0.27 8.30 -0.01
CA LEU A 42 -1.51 9.04 -0.30
C LEU A 42 -1.73 10.22 0.65
N ASP A 43 -1.48 10.01 1.95
CA ASP A 43 -1.59 11.06 2.95
C ASP A 43 -0.58 12.19 2.69
N ASP A 44 0.67 11.85 2.37
CA ASP A 44 1.69 12.84 2.07
C ASP A 44 1.44 13.58 0.76
N ALA A 45 0.99 12.89 -0.29
CA ALA A 45 0.54 13.53 -1.53
C ALA A 45 -0.65 14.48 -1.30
N SER A 46 -1.61 14.09 -0.45
CA SER A 46 -2.73 14.96 -0.08
C SER A 46 -2.26 16.24 0.64
N ARG A 47 -1.28 16.11 1.54
CA ARG A 47 -0.69 17.23 2.28
C ARG A 47 0.12 18.13 1.37
N GLU A 48 0.86 17.59 0.41
CA GLU A 48 1.60 18.36 -0.58
C GLU A 48 0.66 19.17 -1.49
N ASN A 49 -0.46 18.59 -1.91
CA ASN A 49 -1.48 19.28 -2.69
C ASN A 49 -2.09 20.47 -1.92
N ILE A 50 -2.37 20.30 -0.62
CA ILE A 50 -2.89 21.38 0.25
C ILE A 50 -1.83 22.49 0.44
N ARG A 51 -0.56 22.12 0.68
CA ARG A 51 0.54 23.08 0.88
C ARG A 51 0.86 23.88 -0.38
N SER A 52 0.65 23.29 -1.56
CA SER A 52 0.89 23.93 -2.86
C SER A 52 -0.25 24.86 -3.30
N GLY A 53 -1.28 25.08 -2.46
CA GLY A 53 -2.41 25.96 -2.77
C GLY A 53 -3.38 25.38 -3.80
N GLY A 54 -3.36 24.06 -4.01
CA GLY A 54 -4.33 23.39 -4.86
C GLY A 54 -5.70 23.38 -4.18
N ASP A 55 -6.66 24.05 -4.81
CA ASP A 55 -8.08 24.02 -4.44
C ASP A 55 -8.53 22.55 -4.25
N PRO A 56 -9.05 22.13 -3.09
CA PRO A 56 -9.57 20.78 -2.92
C PRO A 56 -10.73 20.60 -3.91
N ARG A 57 -10.55 19.75 -4.93
CA ARG A 57 -11.64 19.40 -5.83
C ARG A 57 -12.82 18.81 -5.03
N PRO A 58 -14.07 19.08 -5.43
CA PRO A 58 -15.27 18.76 -4.65
C PRO A 58 -15.48 17.27 -4.41
#